data_AF-A0A2S5XB95-F1
#
_entry.id   AF-A0A2S5XB95-F1
#
_cell.length_a   1.000
_cell.length_b   1.000
_cell.length_c   1.000
_cell.angle_alpha   90.00
_cell.angle_beta   90.00
_cell.angle_gamma   90.00
#
_symmetry.space_group_name_H-M   'P 1'
#
loop_
_entity.id
_entity.type
_entity.pdbx_description
1 polymer ?
#
loop_
_entity_poly.entity_id
_entity_poly.type
_entity_poly.pdbx_seq_one_letter_code
_entity_poly.pdbx_strand_id
1 'polypeptide(L)'
;MLAVLGASVMSLAGFAGCMSEVTYTRNGVEVTPDAELVESGYADIDPCSAISDETLKAAGFATPSAAQTLSPDPDCEWRDGMKSAPTLLLWVDGPTEADELSEAIEVSGVEVEVYFQAGASGRYVARFDDLTLTLNADLELEGEFDENSDAFGKDILARGITDAMEAYGKL
;
A
#
# COMPACT_ATOMS: atom_id res chain seq x y z
N MET A 1 -7.32 67.21 -30.97
CA MET A 1 -5.96 66.75 -30.66
C MET A 1 -5.89 65.27 -31.04
N LEU A 2 -5.07 64.95 -32.04
CA LEU A 2 -4.83 63.61 -32.59
C LEU A 2 -3.79 62.86 -31.73
N ALA A 3 -3.98 61.55 -31.51
CA ALA A 3 -2.96 60.49 -31.40
C ALA A 3 -3.70 59.14 -31.17
N VAL A 4 -3.86 58.22 -32.12
CA VAL A 4 -2.91 57.26 -32.74
C VAL A 4 -2.71 55.96 -31.91
N LEU A 5 -3.39 54.90 -32.39
CA LEU A 5 -2.96 53.51 -32.68
C LEU A 5 -2.04 52.69 -31.74
N GLY A 6 -2.44 51.42 -31.56
CA GLY A 6 -1.57 50.24 -31.37
C GLY A 6 -1.99 49.38 -30.17
N ALA A 7 -2.10 48.06 -30.20
CA ALA A 7 -1.93 47.03 -31.22
C ALA A 7 -2.65 45.75 -30.70
N SER A 8 -3.16 44.94 -31.62
CA SER A 8 -3.71 43.62 -31.32
C SER A 8 -2.60 42.66 -30.90
N VAL A 9 -2.81 41.89 -29.82
CA VAL A 9 -2.11 40.62 -29.61
C VAL A 9 -3.16 39.54 -29.36
N MET A 10 -3.23 38.62 -30.32
CA MET A 10 -3.86 37.32 -30.16
C MET A 10 -3.21 36.62 -28.96
N SER A 11 -4.01 36.13 -28.00
CA SER A 11 -3.55 34.99 -27.22
C SER A 11 -4.17 33.74 -27.82
N LEU A 12 -3.28 32.90 -28.35
CA LEU A 12 -3.55 31.58 -28.86
C LEU A 12 -4.32 30.74 -27.84
N ALA A 13 -5.10 29.81 -28.40
CA ALA A 13 -5.57 28.62 -27.73
C ALA A 13 -4.47 28.00 -26.85
N GLY A 14 -4.71 27.97 -25.55
CA GLY A 14 -4.10 27.00 -24.65
C GLY A 14 -5.20 26.03 -24.28
N PHE A 15 -5.20 24.84 -24.89
CA PHE A 15 -5.79 23.67 -24.24
C PHE A 15 -4.94 23.39 -23.00
N ALA A 16 -5.22 24.12 -21.91
CA ALA A 16 -4.87 23.63 -20.60
C ALA A 16 -5.82 22.46 -20.36
N GLY A 17 -5.34 21.25 -20.70
CA GLY A 17 -5.97 20.02 -20.26
C GLY A 17 -6.27 20.16 -18.79
N CYS A 18 -7.53 20.00 -18.42
CA CYS A 18 -7.95 19.93 -17.03
C CYS A 18 -7.34 18.65 -16.46
N MET A 19 -6.07 18.70 -16.04
CA MET A 19 -5.61 17.85 -14.96
C MET A 19 -6.25 18.44 -13.70
N SER A 20 -7.51 18.08 -13.48
CA SER A 20 -8.07 18.16 -12.14
C SER A 20 -7.29 17.12 -11.33
N GLU A 21 -6.32 17.58 -10.55
CA GLU A 21 -5.72 16.80 -9.48
C GLU A 21 -6.89 16.28 -8.62
N VAL A 22 -7.16 14.97 -8.69
CA VAL A 22 -8.28 14.38 -7.98
C VAL A 22 -7.81 14.17 -6.55
N THR A 23 -8.14 15.10 -5.66
CA THR A 23 -7.90 14.94 -4.23
C THR A 23 -9.02 14.07 -3.65
N TYR A 24 -8.63 13.04 -2.90
CA TYR A 24 -9.54 12.13 -2.21
C TYR A 24 -9.45 12.40 -0.72
N THR A 25 -10.59 12.30 -0.03
CA THR A 25 -10.58 12.37 1.43
C THR A 25 -10.42 10.96 2.00
N ARG A 26 -9.24 10.65 2.53
CA ARG A 26 -8.99 9.44 3.34
C ARG A 26 -8.90 9.85 4.81
N ASN A 27 -9.84 9.39 5.64
CA ASN A 27 -9.97 9.73 7.07
C ASN A 27 -10.09 11.21 7.40
N GLY A 28 -10.78 11.98 6.54
CA GLY A 28 -10.89 13.43 6.74
C GLY A 28 -9.61 14.19 6.42
N VAL A 29 -8.59 13.52 5.86
CA VAL A 29 -7.39 14.14 5.30
C VAL A 29 -7.48 14.06 3.78
N GLU A 30 -7.23 15.19 3.11
CA GLU A 30 -7.05 15.17 1.66
C GLU A 30 -5.71 14.49 1.34
N VAL A 31 -5.79 13.41 0.58
CA VAL A 31 -4.65 12.72 0.00
C VAL A 31 -4.76 12.82 -1.52
N THR A 32 -3.62 12.94 -2.18
CA THR A 32 -3.53 12.81 -3.63
C THR A 32 -3.02 11.39 -3.89
N PRO A 33 -3.91 10.41 -4.15
CA PRO A 33 -3.48 9.08 -4.56
C PRO A 33 -2.75 9.16 -5.90
N ASP A 34 -1.95 8.13 -6.18
CA ASP A 34 -1.30 7.99 -7.48
C ASP A 34 -2.35 8.03 -8.60
N ALA A 35 -2.08 8.78 -9.67
CA ALA A 35 -3.00 8.96 -10.77
C ALA A 35 -3.31 7.61 -11.47
N GLU A 36 -2.34 6.72 -11.58
CA GLU A 36 -2.49 5.39 -12.18
C GLU A 36 -3.34 4.48 -11.28
N LEU A 37 -3.23 4.63 -9.95
CA LEU A 37 -4.09 3.94 -8.99
C LEU A 37 -5.56 4.42 -9.07
N VAL A 38 -5.77 5.70 -9.34
CA VAL A 38 -7.11 6.26 -9.60
C VAL A 38 -7.69 5.73 -10.91
N GLU A 39 -6.90 5.76 -11.98
CA GLU A 39 -7.34 5.31 -13.31
C GLU A 39 -7.68 3.81 -13.34
N SER A 40 -6.99 3.00 -12.55
CA SER A 40 -7.29 1.56 -12.38
C SER A 40 -8.54 1.27 -11.55
N GLY A 41 -9.05 2.25 -10.80
CA GLY A 41 -10.24 2.11 -9.94
C GLY A 41 -9.97 1.43 -8.60
N TYR A 42 -8.72 1.15 -8.27
CA TYR A 42 -8.32 0.54 -6.99
C TYR A 42 -8.39 1.52 -5.81
N ALA A 43 -8.36 2.82 -6.09
CA ALA A 43 -8.51 3.87 -5.08
C ALA A 43 -9.85 3.80 -4.30
N ASP A 44 -10.87 3.11 -4.82
CA ASP A 44 -12.18 2.95 -4.16
C ASP A 44 -12.25 1.72 -3.22
N ILE A 45 -11.23 0.85 -3.21
CA ILE A 45 -11.17 -0.33 -2.33
C ILE A 45 -10.73 0.11 -0.93
N ASP A 46 -11.38 -0.40 0.11
CA ASP A 46 -10.96 -0.17 1.50
C ASP A 46 -9.74 -1.04 1.84
N PRO A 47 -8.53 -0.46 2.01
CA PRO A 47 -7.31 -1.22 2.27
C PRO A 47 -7.34 -1.93 3.63
N CYS A 48 -8.12 -1.46 4.61
CA CYS A 48 -8.25 -2.15 5.89
C CYS A 48 -9.14 -3.40 5.81
N SER A 49 -9.88 -3.58 4.71
CA SER A 49 -10.62 -4.82 4.43
C SER A 49 -9.83 -5.85 3.63
N ALA A 50 -8.64 -5.48 3.14
CA ALA A 50 -7.86 -6.30 2.22
C ALA A 50 -7.13 -7.47 2.89
N ILE A 51 -6.95 -7.44 4.22
CA ILE A 51 -6.33 -8.53 4.98
C ILE A 51 -7.44 -9.26 5.75
N SER A 52 -7.48 -10.59 5.64
CA SER A 52 -8.53 -11.39 6.25
C SER A 52 -8.44 -11.42 7.77
N ASP A 53 -9.60 -11.56 8.42
CA ASP A 53 -9.69 -11.80 9.87
C ASP A 53 -8.89 -13.03 10.33
N GLU A 54 -8.74 -14.04 9.45
CA GLU A 54 -7.95 -15.23 9.74
C GLU A 54 -6.46 -14.90 9.81
N THR A 55 -5.94 -14.20 8.81
CA THR A 55 -4.55 -13.74 8.78
C THR A 55 -4.23 -12.82 9.94
N LEU A 56 -5.13 -11.88 10.28
CA LEU A 56 -4.95 -10.99 11.44
C LEU A 56 -4.92 -11.78 12.75
N LYS A 57 -5.81 -12.76 12.96
CA LYS A 57 -5.77 -13.60 14.16
C LYS A 57 -4.50 -14.44 14.22
N ALA A 58 -4.04 -14.98 13.10
CA ALA A 58 -2.80 -15.74 13.01
C ALA A 58 -1.58 -14.87 13.33
N ALA A 59 -1.60 -13.59 12.92
CA ALA A 59 -0.57 -12.60 13.23
C ALA A 59 -0.60 -12.10 14.68
N GLY A 60 -1.54 -12.57 15.51
CA GLY A 60 -1.60 -12.27 16.94
C GLY A 60 -2.49 -11.08 17.32
N PHE A 61 -3.26 -10.51 16.39
CA PHE A 61 -4.18 -9.42 16.71
C PHE A 61 -5.38 -9.94 17.53
N ALA A 62 -5.51 -9.50 18.79
CA ALA A 62 -6.55 -10.00 19.71
C ALA A 62 -7.98 -9.67 19.27
N THR A 63 -8.17 -8.57 18.52
CA THR A 63 -9.45 -8.23 17.89
C THR A 63 -9.16 -7.57 16.54
N PRO A 64 -9.57 -8.18 15.41
CA PRO A 64 -9.15 -7.75 14.09
C PRO A 64 -9.46 -6.27 13.82
N SER A 65 -10.53 -5.71 14.41
CA SER A 65 -11.01 -4.34 14.18
C SER A 65 -10.65 -3.30 15.26
N ALA A 66 -10.18 -3.69 16.44
CA ALA A 66 -10.17 -2.76 17.58
C ALA A 66 -9.07 -1.68 17.51
N ALA A 67 -8.10 -1.85 16.63
CA ALA A 67 -6.96 -0.95 16.49
C ALA A 67 -6.48 -0.81 15.03
N GLN A 68 -7.41 -1.02 14.09
CA GLN A 68 -7.22 -0.66 12.69
C GLN A 68 -7.26 0.86 12.56
N THR A 69 -6.28 1.42 11.86
CA THR A 69 -6.27 2.84 11.51
C THR A 69 -5.90 2.96 10.06
N LEU A 70 -6.77 3.58 9.28
CA LEU A 70 -6.38 4.10 7.98
C LEU A 70 -5.47 5.31 8.26
N SER A 71 -4.26 5.34 7.72
CA SER A 71 -3.32 6.48 7.78
C SER A 71 -3.17 7.07 6.37
N PRO A 72 -2.67 8.30 6.17
CA PRO A 72 -2.20 8.74 4.86
C PRO A 72 -0.95 7.99 4.40
N ASP A 73 -0.18 7.41 5.33
CA ASP A 73 1.01 6.60 5.07
C ASP A 73 1.27 5.75 6.35
N PRO A 74 0.98 4.43 6.37
CA PRO A 74 0.46 3.55 5.29
C PRO A 74 -1.02 3.76 4.94
N ASP A 75 -1.53 3.07 3.91
CA ASP A 75 -2.95 3.02 3.56
C ASP A 75 -3.82 2.40 4.66
N CYS A 76 -3.37 1.28 5.23
CA CYS A 76 -3.94 0.73 6.45
C CYS A 76 -2.85 0.26 7.41
N GLU A 77 -3.12 0.45 8.70
CA GLU A 77 -2.32 -0.05 9.81
C GLU A 77 -3.19 -0.87 10.77
N TRP A 78 -2.73 -2.07 11.09
CA TRP A 78 -3.20 -2.87 12.21
C TRP A 78 -2.13 -2.86 13.30
N ARG A 79 -2.49 -2.47 14.52
CA ARG A 79 -1.57 -2.45 15.66
C ARG A 79 -2.27 -3.01 16.89
N ASP A 80 -1.66 -3.93 17.63
CA ASP A 80 -2.14 -4.25 18.98
C ASP A 80 -1.33 -3.43 20.03
N GLY A 81 -1.96 -2.98 21.12
CA GLY A 81 -1.28 -2.28 22.23
C GLY A 81 -0.55 -0.94 21.94
N MET A 82 0.25 -0.48 22.92
CA MET A 82 1.06 0.76 22.83
C MET A 82 2.55 0.42 22.61
N LYS A 83 3.01 0.57 21.37
CA LYS A 83 4.41 0.64 20.90
C LYS A 83 5.26 -0.62 20.76
N SER A 84 4.83 -1.79 21.23
CA SER A 84 5.61 -3.04 21.09
C SER A 84 4.85 -4.19 20.45
N ALA A 85 3.52 -4.19 20.52
CA ALA A 85 2.72 -5.30 20.04
C ALA A 85 2.61 -5.35 18.50
N PRO A 86 2.18 -6.49 17.91
CA PRO A 86 2.28 -6.75 16.48
C PRO A 86 1.72 -5.61 15.66
N THR A 87 2.47 -5.26 14.61
CA THR A 87 2.11 -4.23 13.64
C THR A 87 2.09 -4.84 12.25
N LEU A 88 1.02 -4.58 11.50
CA LEU A 88 0.90 -4.90 10.09
C LEU A 88 0.53 -3.61 9.37
N LEU A 89 1.20 -3.33 8.25
CA LEU A 89 1.03 -2.08 7.51
C LEU A 89 0.90 -2.44 6.03
N LEU A 90 -0.14 -1.94 5.37
CA LEU A 90 -0.40 -2.15 3.95
C LEU A 90 -0.29 -0.82 3.21
N TRP A 91 0.52 -0.79 2.15
CA TRP A 91 0.57 0.30 1.18
C TRP A 91 0.06 -0.18 -0.16
N VAL A 92 -0.67 0.71 -0.83
CA VAL A 92 -1.32 0.50 -2.11
C VAL A 92 -0.93 1.68 -3.00
N ASP A 93 0.04 1.43 -3.86
CA ASP A 93 0.61 2.44 -4.75
C ASP A 93 0.23 2.13 -6.21
N GLY A 94 0.44 3.09 -7.11
CA GLY A 94 0.49 2.81 -8.54
C GLY A 94 1.57 1.78 -8.91
N PRO A 95 1.73 1.45 -10.20
CA PRO A 95 2.83 0.60 -10.63
C PRO A 95 4.17 1.26 -10.29
N THR A 96 5.06 0.49 -9.66
CA THR A 96 6.41 0.95 -9.30
C THR A 96 7.46 -0.04 -9.76
N GLU A 97 8.64 0.47 -10.13
CA GLU A 97 9.74 -0.33 -10.67
C GLU A 97 10.29 -1.33 -9.65
N ALA A 98 10.69 -2.50 -10.15
CA ALA A 98 11.33 -3.54 -9.36
C ALA A 98 12.67 -3.08 -8.78
N ASP A 99 13.00 -3.53 -7.56
CA ASP A 99 14.33 -3.34 -6.98
C ASP A 99 15.20 -4.55 -7.32
N GLU A 100 16.22 -4.33 -8.17
CA GLU A 100 17.15 -5.38 -8.62
C GLU A 100 17.93 -6.06 -7.49
N LEU A 101 17.94 -5.47 -6.28
CA LEU A 101 18.62 -6.03 -5.11
C LEU A 101 17.70 -6.88 -4.22
N SER A 102 16.39 -6.89 -4.49
CA SER A 102 15.43 -7.69 -3.72
C SER A 102 15.51 -9.17 -4.11
N GLU A 103 15.39 -10.05 -3.12
CA GLU A 103 15.14 -11.47 -3.38
C GLU A 103 13.69 -11.64 -3.85
N ALA A 104 13.44 -12.50 -4.84
CA ALA A 104 12.08 -12.79 -5.29
C ALA A 104 11.69 -14.22 -4.89
N ILE A 105 10.48 -14.37 -4.39
CA ILE A 105 9.87 -15.67 -4.05
C ILE A 105 8.53 -15.81 -4.78
N GLU A 106 8.07 -17.06 -4.93
CA GLU A 106 6.73 -17.31 -5.48
C GLU A 106 5.71 -17.40 -4.34
N VAL A 107 4.67 -16.58 -4.39
CA VAL A 107 3.52 -16.61 -3.47
C VAL A 107 2.26 -16.75 -4.31
N SER A 108 1.54 -17.88 -4.17
CA SER A 108 0.30 -18.14 -4.89
C SER A 108 0.42 -18.01 -6.42
N GLY A 109 1.60 -18.30 -6.97
CA GLY A 109 1.89 -18.20 -8.42
C GLY A 109 2.27 -16.79 -8.90
N VAL A 110 2.40 -15.83 -7.98
CA VAL A 110 2.87 -14.46 -8.25
C VAL A 110 4.29 -14.30 -7.71
N GLU A 111 5.15 -13.63 -8.48
CA GLU A 111 6.49 -13.25 -8.02
C GLU A 111 6.37 -12.08 -7.03
N VAL A 112 6.89 -12.28 -5.81
CA VAL A 112 6.85 -11.32 -4.71
C VAL A 112 8.26 -11.02 -4.27
N GLU A 113 8.62 -9.74 -4.23
CA GLU A 113 9.90 -9.26 -3.73
C GLU A 113 9.92 -9.28 -2.20
N VAL A 114 11.00 -9.81 -1.64
CA VAL A 114 11.33 -9.77 -0.21
C VAL A 114 12.38 -8.69 -0.01
N TYR A 115 11.94 -7.51 0.46
CA TYR A 115 12.84 -6.40 0.69
C TYR A 115 13.71 -6.60 1.96
N PHE A 116 13.12 -7.18 3.01
CA PHE A 116 13.85 -7.73 4.14
C PHE A 116 13.04 -8.81 4.85
N GLN A 117 13.73 -9.71 5.54
CA GLN A 117 13.16 -10.66 6.48
C GLN A 117 14.11 -10.81 7.68
N ALA A 118 13.59 -10.66 8.89
CA ALA A 118 14.33 -10.90 10.12
C ALA A 118 13.37 -11.35 11.23
N GLY A 119 13.43 -12.62 11.62
CA GLY A 119 12.47 -13.19 12.55
C GLY A 119 11.06 -13.12 12.01
N ALA A 120 10.15 -12.67 12.88
CA ALA A 120 8.75 -12.49 12.53
C ALA A 120 8.43 -11.13 11.89
N SER A 121 9.46 -10.36 11.50
CA SER A 121 9.33 -9.07 10.85
C SER A 121 9.87 -9.12 9.42
N GLY A 122 9.22 -8.42 8.50
CA GLY A 122 9.60 -8.43 7.09
C GLY A 122 8.77 -7.49 6.22
N ARG A 123 9.18 -7.35 4.96
CA ARG A 123 8.46 -6.59 3.93
C ARG A 123 8.38 -7.38 2.64
N TYR A 124 7.15 -7.65 2.21
CA TYR A 124 6.84 -8.29 0.93
C TYR A 124 6.22 -7.26 -0.02
N VAL A 125 6.63 -7.29 -1.28
CA VAL A 125 6.15 -6.38 -2.32
C VAL A 125 5.69 -7.18 -3.53
N ALA A 126 4.41 -7.08 -3.88
CA ALA A 126 3.86 -7.65 -5.10
C ALA A 126 3.66 -6.52 -6.13
N ARG A 127 4.27 -6.66 -7.31
CA ARG A 127 4.23 -5.66 -8.37
C ARG A 127 3.42 -6.15 -9.55
N PHE A 128 2.55 -5.29 -10.05
CA PHE A 128 1.71 -5.51 -11.23
C PHE A 128 1.81 -4.31 -12.17
N ASP A 129 1.34 -4.48 -13.40
CA ASP A 129 1.39 -3.44 -14.44
C ASP A 129 0.63 -2.15 -14.07
N ASP A 130 -0.27 -2.20 -13.10
CA ASP A 130 -1.23 -1.17 -12.73
C ASP A 130 -1.31 -0.88 -11.21
N LEU A 131 -0.52 -1.59 -10.39
CA LEU A 131 -0.62 -1.57 -8.93
C LEU A 131 0.66 -2.12 -8.29
N THR A 132 1.05 -1.56 -7.15
CA THR A 132 2.01 -2.17 -6.22
C THR A 132 1.36 -2.38 -4.86
N LEU A 133 1.47 -3.59 -4.31
CA LEU A 133 1.05 -3.93 -2.95
C LEU A 133 2.29 -4.16 -2.09
N THR A 134 2.47 -3.34 -1.05
CA THR A 134 3.54 -3.53 -0.07
C THR A 134 2.95 -3.90 1.28
N LEU A 135 3.35 -5.04 1.82
CA LEU A 135 2.97 -5.46 3.17
C LEU A 135 4.20 -5.46 4.07
N ASN A 136 4.18 -4.65 5.13
CA ASN A 136 5.18 -4.73 6.20
C ASN A 136 4.56 -5.39 7.42
N ALA A 137 5.30 -6.32 8.01
CA ALA A 137 4.96 -6.93 9.28
C ALA A 137 6.09 -6.68 10.28
N ASP A 138 5.71 -6.33 11.50
CA ASP A 138 6.59 -6.33 12.67
C ASP A 138 5.84 -7.05 13.79
N LEU A 139 6.02 -8.37 13.87
CA LEU A 139 5.25 -9.23 14.76
C LEU A 139 6.14 -9.59 15.94
N GLU A 140 5.87 -8.99 17.10
CA GLU A 140 6.61 -9.28 18.31
C GLU A 140 6.31 -10.72 18.76
N LEU A 141 7.28 -11.61 18.65
CA LEU A 141 7.19 -12.95 19.23
C LEU A 141 7.86 -12.93 20.61
N GLU A 142 7.15 -13.42 21.64
CA GLU A 142 7.77 -13.66 22.94
C GLU A 142 8.77 -14.84 22.81
N GLY A 143 10.05 -14.57 22.52
CA GLY A 143 11.10 -15.60 22.38
C GLY A 143 12.38 -15.11 21.68
N GLU A 144 13.45 -15.92 21.71
CA GLU A 144 14.66 -15.66 20.90
C GLU A 144 14.33 -15.78 19.40
N PHE A 145 14.95 -14.92 18.57
CA PHE A 145 14.92 -15.01 17.11
C PHE A 145 15.51 -16.37 16.67
N ASP A 146 14.65 -17.35 16.43
CA ASP A 146 15.01 -18.70 15.98
C ASP A 146 14.38 -19.01 14.60
N GLU A 147 14.71 -20.15 14.01
CA GLU A 147 14.17 -20.58 12.71
C GLU A 147 12.63 -20.69 12.71
N ASN A 148 11.99 -20.86 13.87
CA ASN A 148 10.53 -20.90 13.99
C ASN A 148 9.94 -19.49 13.87
N SER A 149 10.62 -18.48 14.41
CA SER A 149 10.23 -17.07 14.26
C SER A 149 10.29 -16.61 12.80
N ASP A 150 11.33 -17.02 12.06
CA ASP A 150 11.46 -16.75 10.63
C ASP A 150 10.34 -17.41 9.82
N ALA A 151 10.08 -18.69 10.07
CA ALA A 151 9.02 -19.42 9.38
C ALA A 151 7.63 -18.82 9.64
N PHE A 152 7.38 -18.39 10.88
CA PHE A 152 6.13 -17.73 11.25
C PHE A 152 5.96 -16.38 10.53
N GLY A 153 6.98 -15.51 10.56
CA GLY A 153 6.93 -14.22 9.86
C GLY A 153 6.67 -14.37 8.37
N LYS A 154 7.36 -15.32 7.73
CA LYS A 154 7.18 -15.62 6.30
C LYS A 154 5.77 -16.12 5.98
N ASP A 155 5.19 -16.98 6.83
CA ASP A 155 3.81 -17.46 6.65
C ASP A 155 2.80 -16.32 6.74
N ILE A 156 2.93 -15.44 7.74
CA ILE A 156 2.03 -14.29 7.89
C ILE A 156 2.16 -13.31 6.72
N LEU A 157 3.38 -12.98 6.30
CA LEU A 157 3.60 -12.10 5.16
C LEU A 157 3.07 -12.69 3.85
N ALA A 158 3.28 -13.99 3.61
CA ALA A 158 2.77 -14.68 2.43
C ALA A 158 1.23 -14.73 2.41
N ARG A 159 0.59 -14.99 3.55
CA ARG A 159 -0.87 -14.97 3.67
C ARG A 159 -1.43 -13.57 3.50
N GLY A 160 -0.86 -12.58 4.19
CA GLY A 160 -1.33 -11.21 4.11
C GLY A 160 -1.18 -10.63 2.71
N ILE A 161 -0.06 -10.87 2.02
CA ILE A 161 0.09 -10.40 0.65
C ILE A 161 -0.85 -11.15 -0.30
N THR A 162 -1.14 -12.43 -0.04
CA THR A 162 -2.18 -13.19 -0.78
C THR A 162 -3.55 -12.57 -0.60
N ASP A 163 -3.98 -12.31 0.65
CA ASP A 163 -5.26 -11.67 0.95
C ASP A 163 -5.39 -10.32 0.22
N ALA A 164 -4.33 -9.51 0.27
CA ALA A 164 -4.30 -8.24 -0.44
C ALA A 164 -4.41 -8.44 -1.97
N MET A 165 -3.66 -9.38 -2.55
CA MET A 165 -3.76 -9.66 -3.99
C MET A 165 -5.18 -10.14 -4.38
N GLU A 166 -5.84 -10.96 -3.56
CA GLU A 166 -7.24 -11.38 -3.79
C GLU A 166 -8.20 -10.18 -3.72
N ALA A 167 -8.06 -9.31 -2.71
CA ALA A 167 -8.89 -8.13 -2.53
C ALA A 167 -8.81 -7.15 -3.72
N TYR A 168 -7.64 -7.05 -4.34
CA TYR A 168 -7.39 -6.21 -5.53
C TYR A 168 -7.53 -6.97 -6.86
N GLY A 169 -8.00 -8.22 -6.85
CA GLY A 169 -8.30 -9.00 -8.05
C GLY A 169 -7.06 -9.38 -8.88
N LYS A 170 -5.94 -9.65 -8.20
CA LYS A 170 -4.65 -10.04 -8.79
C LYS A 170 -4.36 -11.54 -8.76
N LEU A 171 -5.29 -12.32 -8.18
CA LEU A 171 -5.27 -13.79 -8.14
C LEU A 171 -6.54 -14.38 -8.76
#